data_AF-A0A1Q7X5B1-F1
#
_entry.id   AF-A0A1Q7X5B1-F1
#
_cell.length_a   1.000
_cell.length_b   1.000
_cell.length_c   1.000
_cell.angle_alpha   90.00
_cell.angle_beta   90.00
_cell.angle_gamma   90.00
#
_symmetry.space_group_name_H-M   'P 1'
#
loop_
_entity.id
_entity.type
_entity.pdbx_description
1 polymer ?
#
loop_
_entity_poly.entity_id
_entity_poly.type
_entity_poly.pdbx_seq_one_letter_code
_entity_poly.pdbx_strand_id
1 'polypeptide(L)'
;MRITPRELAARFDNVRRWAAEAGRDPGQIRLSCCQPIELRQGPVPQEEDRLLGNPEQITVALRAFQKIGVGHMALQFMVPRWPERQEQIERFAREVLPALET
;
A
#
# COMPACT_ATOMS: atom_id res chain seq x y z
N MET A 1 -8.60 -8.04 -3.51
CA MET A 1 -8.28 -7.46 -4.83
C MET A 1 -6.76 -7.40 -4.94
N ARG A 2 -6.18 -7.89 -6.04
CA ARG A 2 -4.74 -7.82 -6.32
C ARG A 2 -4.49 -6.72 -7.35
N ILE A 3 -3.50 -5.88 -7.14
CA ILE A 3 -3.08 -4.85 -8.09
C ILE A 3 -1.63 -4.45 -7.81
N THR A 4 -0.81 -4.39 -8.86
CA THR A 4 0.55 -3.87 -8.73
C THR A 4 0.54 -2.33 -8.63
N PRO A 5 1.60 -1.70 -8.07
CA PRO A 5 1.74 -0.24 -8.11
C PRO A 5 1.65 0.32 -9.54
N ARG A 6 2.29 -0.34 -10.51
CA ARG A 6 2.28 0.10 -11.90
C ARG A 6 0.88 0.09 -12.52
N GLU A 7 0.12 -0.99 -12.30
CA GLU A 7 -1.25 -1.07 -12.79
C GLU A 7 -2.16 -0.02 -12.12
N LEU A 8 -1.96 0.22 -10.82
CA LEU A 8 -2.71 1.24 -10.09
C LEU A 8 -2.42 2.64 -10.66
N ALA A 9 -1.17 2.97 -10.92
CA ALA A 9 -0.76 4.23 -11.54
C ALA A 9 -1.40 4.42 -12.93
N ALA A 10 -1.31 3.41 -13.80
CA ALA A 10 -1.89 3.47 -15.14
C ALA A 10 -3.42 3.64 -15.11
N ARG A 11 -4.11 3.02 -14.14
CA ARG A 11 -5.55 3.22 -13.94
C ARG A 11 -5.85 4.63 -13.42
N PHE A 12 -5.01 5.18 -12.55
CA PHE A 12 -5.16 6.53 -12.04
C PHE A 12 -4.96 7.60 -13.13
N ASP A 13 -4.08 7.36 -14.10
CA ASP A 13 -3.90 8.24 -15.26
C ASP A 13 -5.19 8.44 -16.04
N ASN A 14 -6.02 7.40 -16.19
CA ASN A 14 -7.33 7.51 -16.80
C ASN A 14 -8.26 8.44 -16.01
N VAL A 15 -8.26 8.35 -14.68
CA VAL A 15 -9.06 9.22 -13.81
C VAL A 15 -8.65 10.68 -13.99
N ARG A 16 -7.34 10.96 -14.02
CA ARG A 16 -6.80 12.31 -14.23
C ARG A 16 -7.17 12.86 -15.60
N ARG A 17 -7.06 12.03 -16.66
CA ARG A 17 -7.46 12.41 -18.01
C ARG A 17 -8.96 12.73 -18.08
N TRP A 18 -9.83 11.88 -17.55
CA TRP A 18 -11.28 12.12 -17.53
C TRP A 18 -11.66 13.36 -16.71
N ALA A 19 -10.93 13.66 -15.63
CA ALA A 19 -11.14 14.89 -14.88
C ALA A 19 -10.85 16.13 -15.75
N ALA A 20 -9.74 16.13 -16.48
CA ALA A 20 -9.39 17.21 -17.41
C ALA A 20 -10.42 17.37 -18.53
N GLU A 21 -10.86 16.27 -19.14
CA GLU A 21 -11.93 16.25 -20.17
C GLU A 21 -13.25 16.83 -19.65
N ALA A 22 -13.53 16.64 -18.35
CA ALA A 22 -14.69 17.21 -17.68
C ALA A 22 -14.47 18.65 -17.15
N GLY A 23 -13.35 19.31 -17.47
CA GLY A 23 -13.04 20.67 -17.01
C GLY A 23 -12.69 20.79 -15.52
N ARG A 24 -12.30 19.69 -14.87
CA ARG A 24 -11.86 19.65 -13.46
C ARG A 24 -10.33 19.64 -13.41
N ASP A 25 -9.74 20.25 -12.37
CA ASP A 25 -8.30 20.18 -12.12
C ASP A 25 -7.88 18.76 -11.66
N PRO A 26 -7.10 18.01 -12.46
CA PRO A 26 -6.63 16.68 -12.07
C PRO A 26 -5.68 16.70 -10.87
N GLY A 27 -5.00 17.84 -10.61
CA GLY A 27 -4.07 18.02 -9.50
C GLY A 27 -4.74 18.00 -8.12
N GLN A 28 -6.06 18.25 -8.05
CA GLN A 28 -6.84 18.16 -6.81
C GLN A 28 -7.20 16.72 -6.43
N ILE A 29 -7.02 15.75 -7.34
CA ILE A 29 -7.39 14.37 -7.10
C ILE A 29 -6.24 13.65 -6.41
N ARG A 30 -6.46 13.15 -5.18
CA ARG A 30 -5.48 12.35 -4.46
C ARG A 30 -5.74 10.86 -4.62
N LEU A 31 -4.68 10.10 -4.87
CA LEU A 31 -4.76 8.65 -4.98
C LEU A 31 -4.62 8.01 -3.59
N SER A 32 -5.63 7.22 -3.24
CA SER A 32 -5.61 6.33 -2.08
C SER A 32 -5.80 4.89 -2.54
N CYS A 33 -5.24 3.93 -1.81
CA CYS A 33 -5.52 2.51 -2.08
C CYS A 33 -5.74 1.71 -0.81
N CYS A 34 -6.44 0.58 -0.95
CA CYS A 34 -6.65 -0.39 0.12
C CYS A 34 -5.96 -1.69 -0.27
N GLN A 35 -5.14 -2.26 0.62
CA GLN A 35 -4.44 -3.52 0.36
C GLN A 35 -4.47 -4.43 1.59
N PRO A 36 -4.69 -5.75 1.41
CA PRO A 36 -4.41 -6.71 2.46
C PRO A 36 -2.91 -6.73 2.75
N ILE A 37 -2.55 -6.86 4.03
CA ILE A 37 -1.17 -6.94 4.49
C ILE A 37 -1.01 -8.12 5.46
N GLU A 38 0.17 -8.74 5.41
CA GLU A 38 0.55 -9.78 6.35
C GLU A 38 2.06 -9.76 6.61
N LEU A 39 2.45 -9.56 7.87
CA LEU A 39 3.86 -9.57 8.27
C LEU A 39 4.29 -11.00 8.62
N ARG A 40 5.47 -11.39 8.16
CA ARG A 40 6.16 -12.65 8.47
C ARG A 40 7.41 -12.40 9.30
N GLN A 41 7.86 -13.42 10.02
CA GLN A 41 9.11 -13.31 10.80
C GLN A 41 10.35 -13.33 9.90
N GLY A 42 10.31 -14.14 8.84
CA GLY A 42 11.40 -14.28 7.88
C GLY A 42 11.01 -13.78 6.48
N PRO A 43 12.01 -13.61 5.59
CA PRO A 43 11.76 -13.23 4.21
C PRO A 43 10.97 -14.31 3.47
N VAL A 44 10.14 -13.89 2.53
CA VAL A 44 9.34 -14.78 1.66
C VAL A 44 9.48 -14.38 0.19
N PRO A 45 9.19 -15.27 -0.78
CA PRO A 45 9.09 -14.90 -2.19
C PRO A 45 8.13 -13.71 -2.38
N GLN A 46 8.57 -12.68 -3.10
CA GLN A 46 7.79 -11.45 -3.31
C GLN A 46 6.97 -11.51 -4.59
N GLU A 47 5.74 -10.99 -4.51
CA GLU A 47 4.85 -10.76 -5.65
C GLU A 47 4.49 -9.26 -5.64
N GLU A 48 4.63 -8.55 -6.76
CA GLU A 48 4.48 -7.07 -6.81
C GLU A 48 3.09 -6.56 -6.42
N ASP A 49 2.08 -7.42 -6.44
CA ASP A 49 0.69 -7.13 -6.12
C ASP A 49 0.26 -7.65 -4.74
N ARG A 50 1.22 -7.99 -3.87
CA ARG A 50 0.97 -8.45 -2.49
C ARG A 50 1.86 -7.73 -1.48
N LEU A 51 1.27 -7.40 -0.33
CA LEU A 51 1.99 -6.94 0.86
C LEU A 51 2.18 -8.10 1.84
N LEU A 52 3.10 -9.01 1.51
CA LEU A 52 3.42 -10.17 2.33
C LEU A 52 4.95 -10.29 2.50
N GLY A 53 5.43 -10.27 3.73
CA GLY A 53 6.86 -10.44 3.98
C GLY A 53 7.31 -9.99 5.37
N ASN A 54 8.62 -10.02 5.59
CA ASN A 54 9.22 -9.43 6.78
C ASN A 54 9.16 -7.88 6.72
N PRO A 55 9.48 -7.16 7.82
CA PRO A 55 9.39 -5.70 7.86
C PRO A 55 10.13 -5.00 6.71
N GLU A 56 11.31 -5.49 6.32
CA GLU A 56 12.11 -4.91 5.23
C GLU A 56 11.41 -5.06 3.87
N GLN A 57 10.89 -6.26 3.58
CA GLN A 57 10.14 -6.52 2.35
C GLN A 57 8.86 -5.69 2.27
N ILE A 58 8.12 -5.60 3.37
CA ILE A 58 6.92 -4.77 3.45
C ILE A 58 7.26 -3.29 3.23
N THR A 59 8.34 -2.79 3.83
CA THR A 59 8.79 -1.41 3.64
C THR A 59 9.07 -1.11 2.17
N VAL A 60 9.82 -1.99 1.49
CA VAL A 60 10.11 -1.86 0.05
C VAL A 60 8.82 -1.86 -0.78
N ALA A 61 7.89 -2.78 -0.49
CA ALA A 61 6.63 -2.87 -1.21
C ALA A 61 5.76 -1.61 -1.02
N LEU A 62 5.65 -1.10 0.21
CA LEU A 62 4.89 0.13 0.51
C LEU A 62 5.53 1.38 -0.12
N ARG A 63 6.87 1.45 -0.16
CA ARG A 63 7.59 2.53 -0.87
C ARG A 63 7.30 2.52 -2.37
N ALA A 64 7.01 1.37 -2.98
CA ALA A 64 6.60 1.31 -4.39
C ALA A 64 5.24 2.00 -4.63
N PHE A 65 4.30 1.88 -3.70
CA PHE A 65 3.03 2.62 -3.74
C PHE A 65 3.21 4.13 -3.48
N GLN A 66 4.10 4.51 -2.55
CA GLN A 66 4.42 5.94 -2.35
C GLN A 66 5.03 6.58 -3.60
N LYS A 67 5.94 5.87 -4.29
CA LYS A 67 6.61 6.36 -5.51
C LYS A 67 5.65 6.69 -6.66
N ILE A 68 4.50 6.02 -6.74
CA ILE A 68 3.47 6.31 -7.76
C ILE A 68 2.47 7.40 -7.32
N GLY A 69 2.69 8.04 -6.17
CA GLY A 69 1.84 9.12 -5.66
C GLY A 69 0.64 8.68 -4.82
N VAL A 70 0.61 7.45 -4.31
CA VAL A 70 -0.39 7.07 -3.29
C VAL A 70 -0.10 7.86 -2.02
N GLY A 71 -1.01 8.78 -1.67
CA GLY A 71 -0.88 9.63 -0.48
C GLY A 71 -1.48 9.01 0.79
N HIS A 72 -2.36 8.01 0.65
CA HIS A 72 -2.98 7.33 1.77
C HIS A 72 -3.22 5.85 1.44
N MET A 73 -2.80 4.96 2.35
CA MET A 73 -3.05 3.53 2.22
C MET A 73 -3.87 3.02 3.41
N ALA A 74 -4.98 2.35 3.13
CA ALA A 74 -5.71 1.57 4.13
C ALA A 74 -5.22 0.12 4.10
N LEU A 75 -4.66 -0.34 5.23
CA LEU A 75 -4.08 -1.68 5.35
C LEU A 75 -5.05 -2.62 6.06
N GLN A 76 -5.39 -3.73 5.40
CA GLN A 76 -6.22 -4.78 5.99
C GLN A 76 -5.34 -5.92 6.50
N PHE A 77 -5.13 -5.97 7.83
CA PHE A 77 -4.35 -7.03 8.47
C PHE A 77 -5.11 -8.35 8.43
N MET A 78 -4.63 -9.29 7.61
CA MET A 78 -5.34 -10.55 7.29
C MET A 78 -5.18 -11.65 8.35
N VAL A 79 -4.97 -11.27 9.61
CA VAL A 79 -4.86 -12.22 10.72
C VAL A 79 -6.26 -12.56 11.25
N PRO A 80 -6.62 -13.86 11.33
CA PRO A 80 -8.01 -14.26 11.56
C PRO A 80 -8.50 -14.03 12.99
N ARG A 81 -7.61 -13.84 13.98
CA ARG A 81 -7.98 -13.86 15.40
C ARG A 81 -7.32 -12.74 16.22
N TRP A 82 -7.95 -12.50 17.36
CA TRP A 82 -7.43 -11.71 18.47
C TRP A 82 -6.76 -12.67 19.48
N PRO A 83 -5.61 -12.32 20.09
CA PRO A 83 -4.90 -11.04 20.07
C PRO A 83 -3.93 -10.84 18.90
N GLU A 84 -3.75 -11.84 18.04
CA GLU A 84 -2.68 -11.88 17.04
C GLU A 84 -2.77 -10.74 16.02
N ARG A 85 -3.99 -10.27 15.72
CA ARG A 85 -4.19 -9.08 14.88
C ARG A 85 -3.65 -7.81 15.56
N GLN A 86 -3.85 -7.62 16.87
CA GLN A 86 -3.30 -6.47 17.60
C GLN A 86 -1.78 -6.48 17.51
N GLU A 87 -1.19 -7.62 17.84
CA GLU A 87 0.26 -7.80 17.87
C GLU A 87 0.89 -7.52 16.49
N GLN A 88 0.22 -7.92 15.41
CA GLN A 88 0.69 -7.62 14.06
C GLN A 88 0.59 -6.14 13.71
N ILE A 89 -0.46 -5.44 14.15
CA ILE A 89 -0.61 -3.98 13.98
C ILE A 89 0.49 -3.25 14.77
N GLU A 90 0.71 -3.62 16.03
CA GLU A 90 1.76 -3.05 16.87
C GLU A 90 3.15 -3.33 16.31
N ARG A 91 3.39 -4.54 15.80
CA ARG A 91 4.64 -4.89 15.13
C ARG A 91 4.86 -4.02 13.89
N PHE A 92 3.84 -3.87 13.05
CA PHE A 92 3.91 -2.98 11.90
C PHE A 92 4.22 -1.53 12.31
N ALA A 93 3.53 -1.01 13.33
CA ALA A 93 3.75 0.35 13.84
C ALA A 93 5.17 0.55 14.37
N ARG A 94 5.78 -0.46 14.98
CA ARG A 94 7.14 -0.40 15.53
C ARG A 94 8.24 -0.61 14.49
N GLU A 95 8.05 -1.54 13.56
CA GLU A 95 9.13 -2.06 12.71
C GLU A 95 9.06 -1.57 11.25
N VAL A 96 7.90 -1.08 10.80
CA VAL A 96 7.71 -0.63 9.41
C VAL A 96 7.38 0.85 9.33
N LEU A 97 6.43 1.33 10.14
CA LEU A 97 5.95 2.71 10.05
C LEU A 97 7.07 3.77 10.17
N PRO A 98 8.05 3.66 11.09
CA PRO A 98 9.13 4.64 11.19
C PRO A 98 10.01 4.72 9.93
N ALA A 99 10.08 3.63 9.15
CA ALA A 99 10.82 3.60 7.90
C ALA A 99 10.04 4.20 6.72
N LEU A 100 8.77 4.56 6.90
CA LEU A 100 7.89 5.19 5.90
C LEU A 100 7.71 6.69 6.11
N GLU A 101 7.86 7.16 7.35
CA GLU A 101 7.90 8.57 7.70
C GLU A 101 9.20 9.19 7.13
N THR A 102 9.08 10.20 6.29
CA THR A 102 10.19 10.94 5.69
C THR A 102 9.75 12.37 5.50
#